data_AF-A0A7G7W9S4-F1
#
_entry.id   AF-A0A7G7W9S4-F1
#
_cell.length_a   1.000
_cell.length_b   1.000
_cell.length_c   1.000
_cell.angle_alpha   90.00
_cell.angle_beta   90.00
_cell.angle_gamma   90.00
#
_symmetry.space_group_name_H-M   'P 1'
#
loop_
_entity.id
_entity.type
_entity.pdbx_description
1 polymer ?
#
loop_
_entity_poly.entity_id
_entity_poly.type
_entity_poly.pdbx_seq_one_letter_code
_entity_poly.pdbx_strand_id
1 'polypeptide(L)'
;MAQLPNPIRLGEVPQVLPGYEFLNRSEVKAAGLHRDLYKGISSLKGFPAEAIVLSGGYEDDVDLGCSILYTGEGGNQDGRQVADQQLTGGNLALSLSFAQQTPVRVIRKVQEGRLSFYQYAGLYYVTQFSQEMGMSGHRIWRFRLEQMPQTATVVPPQAQEPEAEYAAARRRPALVQQIVRDTAVMRAVKQLYDFRCQVCGTRLPVPGGAYSEAAHIRPLGGAHHGPDKITNLLCLCPNHHVTFDRGAWAIQEDFCLLGQTGQLTVAPSHHPHPEHLLYHRRRIYQPQPPASLFA
;
A
#
# COMPACT_ATOMS: atom_id res chain seq x y z
N MET A 1 46.25 -8.54 6.69
CA MET A 1 45.67 -9.17 5.48
C MET A 1 44.44 -8.38 5.10
N ALA A 2 44.36 -7.82 3.89
CA ALA A 2 43.17 -7.11 3.45
C ALA A 2 42.01 -8.12 3.39
N GLN A 3 40.99 -7.90 4.23
CA GLN A 3 39.78 -8.70 4.24
C GLN A 3 39.17 -8.62 2.83
N LEU A 4 39.04 -9.76 2.15
CA LEU A 4 38.40 -9.79 0.84
C LEU A 4 37.00 -9.15 0.98
N PRO A 5 36.59 -8.28 0.04
CA PRO A 5 35.29 -7.64 0.14
C PRO A 5 34.21 -8.73 0.18
N ASN A 6 33.26 -8.59 1.11
CA ASN A 6 32.11 -9.49 1.19
C ASN A 6 31.46 -9.62 -0.21
N PRO A 7 31.02 -10.85 -0.57
CA PRO A 7 30.42 -11.11 -1.88
C PRO A 7 29.22 -10.18 -2.10
N ILE A 8 28.94 -9.88 -3.37
CA ILE A 8 27.79 -9.06 -3.71
C ILE A 8 26.51 -9.74 -3.25
N ARG A 9 25.61 -8.95 -2.64
CA ARG A 9 24.30 -9.42 -2.19
C ARG A 9 23.21 -8.58 -2.82
N LEU A 10 22.58 -9.14 -3.86
CA LEU A 10 21.40 -8.57 -4.52
C LEU A 10 20.12 -9.10 -3.85
N GLY A 11 19.05 -8.31 -3.89
CA GLY A 11 17.74 -8.72 -3.38
C GLY A 11 17.63 -8.65 -1.85
N GLU A 12 16.86 -9.58 -1.27
CA GLU A 12 16.51 -9.57 0.15
C GLU A 12 17.70 -9.87 1.08
N VAL A 13 17.60 -9.38 2.30
CA VAL A 13 18.50 -9.71 3.40
C VAL A 13 17.70 -10.54 4.42
N PRO A 14 18.15 -11.75 4.79
CA PRO A 14 17.45 -12.60 5.75
C PRO A 14 17.15 -11.84 7.05
N GLN A 15 15.93 -12.01 7.56
CA GLN A 15 15.45 -11.44 8.82
C GLN A 15 15.31 -9.91 8.83
N VAL A 16 15.48 -9.23 7.68
CA VAL A 16 15.31 -7.78 7.58
C VAL A 16 14.21 -7.49 6.55
N LEU A 17 13.01 -7.19 7.05
CA LEU A 17 11.82 -6.95 6.23
C LEU A 17 11.65 -5.46 5.91
N PRO A 18 11.01 -5.10 4.78
CA PRO A 18 10.63 -3.72 4.53
C PRO A 18 9.82 -3.15 5.70
N GLY A 19 10.18 -1.97 6.18
CA GLY A 19 9.65 -1.33 7.38
C GLY A 19 10.59 -1.37 8.59
N TYR A 20 11.60 -2.27 8.59
CA TYR A 20 12.64 -2.29 9.64
C TYR A 20 13.36 -0.96 9.77
N GLU A 21 13.49 -0.50 11.01
CA GLU A 21 14.10 0.77 11.38
C GLU A 21 15.48 0.59 12.01
N PHE A 22 16.36 1.54 11.72
CA PHE A 22 17.74 1.58 12.18
C PHE A 22 18.06 3.00 12.64
N LEU A 23 18.72 3.14 13.78
CA LEU A 23 19.03 4.45 14.34
C LEU A 23 20.07 5.20 13.50
N ASN A 24 20.95 4.47 12.81
CA ASN A 24 22.10 5.04 12.11
C ASN A 24 22.62 4.16 10.96
N ARG A 25 23.51 4.73 10.13
CA ARG A 25 24.15 4.04 9.00
C ARG A 25 25.00 2.83 9.41
N SER A 26 25.53 2.81 10.63
CA SER A 26 26.32 1.68 11.13
C SER A 26 25.44 0.45 11.35
N GLU A 27 24.22 0.64 11.86
CA GLU A 27 23.23 -0.44 12.01
C GLU A 27 22.73 -0.96 10.66
N VAL A 28 22.44 -0.07 9.69
CA VAL A 28 22.09 -0.47 8.31
C VAL A 28 23.19 -1.34 7.69
N LYS A 29 24.46 -0.98 7.93
CA LYS A 29 25.61 -1.75 7.46
C LYS A 29 25.77 -3.08 8.21
N ALA A 30 25.60 -3.10 9.53
CA ALA A 30 25.68 -4.31 10.35
C ALA A 30 24.59 -5.31 9.97
N ALA A 31 23.39 -4.83 9.62
CA ALA A 31 22.30 -5.64 9.09
C ALA A 31 22.58 -6.19 7.69
N GLY A 32 23.60 -5.70 6.98
CA GLY A 32 23.98 -6.16 5.64
C GLY A 32 23.13 -5.56 4.51
N LEU A 33 22.35 -4.51 4.78
CA LEU A 33 21.56 -3.81 3.76
C LEU A 33 22.44 -2.96 2.83
N HIS A 34 23.51 -2.36 3.36
CA HIS A 34 24.41 -1.44 2.65
C HIS A 34 25.88 -1.66 3.06
N ARG A 35 26.85 -1.54 2.13
CA ARG A 35 28.28 -1.80 2.45
C ARG A 35 29.05 -0.60 3.01
N ASP A 36 28.57 0.61 2.75
CA ASP A 36 29.26 1.87 3.04
C ASP A 36 28.50 2.73 4.07
N LEU A 37 29.23 3.49 4.88
CA LEU A 37 28.66 4.38 5.91
C LEU A 37 28.29 5.76 5.37
N TYR A 38 28.88 6.17 4.25
CA TYR A 38 28.79 7.53 3.72
C TYR A 38 28.14 7.53 2.33
N LYS A 39 28.55 6.63 1.43
CA LYS A 39 28.06 6.62 0.04
C LYS A 39 26.55 6.40 -0.03
N GLY A 40 25.90 7.07 -0.97
CA GLY A 40 24.48 6.88 -1.25
C GLY A 40 24.18 5.57 -1.99
N ILE A 41 25.12 5.08 -2.82
CA ILE A 41 24.95 3.87 -3.63
C ILE A 41 25.89 2.78 -3.11
N SER A 42 25.35 1.61 -2.78
CA SER A 42 26.11 0.40 -2.44
C SER A 42 26.38 -0.40 -3.71
N SER A 43 27.64 -0.52 -4.10
CA SER A 43 28.03 -1.31 -5.26
C SER A 43 29.44 -1.90 -5.13
N LEU A 44 29.71 -2.94 -5.93
CA LEU A 44 31.04 -3.47 -6.15
C LEU A 44 31.41 -3.27 -7.63
N LYS A 45 32.67 -2.92 -7.92
CA LYS A 45 33.12 -2.63 -9.28
C LYS A 45 32.80 -3.81 -10.21
N GLY A 46 32.12 -3.52 -11.32
CA GLY A 46 31.75 -4.52 -12.34
C GLY A 46 30.44 -5.26 -12.07
N PHE A 47 29.72 -4.93 -10.99
CA PHE A 47 28.46 -5.55 -10.64
C PHE A 47 27.31 -4.54 -10.55
N PRO A 48 26.04 -5.00 -10.61
CA PRO A 48 24.88 -4.17 -10.33
C PRO A 48 24.91 -3.52 -8.93
N ALA A 49 24.15 -2.45 -8.76
CA ALA A 49 23.96 -1.83 -7.46
C ALA A 49 23.15 -2.75 -6.53
N GLU A 50 23.57 -2.82 -5.27
CA GLU A 50 22.90 -3.61 -4.24
C GLU A 50 21.83 -2.83 -3.51
N ALA A 51 22.10 -1.55 -3.24
CA ALA A 51 21.25 -0.70 -2.44
C ALA A 51 21.48 0.79 -2.74
N ILE A 52 20.49 1.62 -2.45
CA ILE A 52 20.61 3.07 -2.36
C ILE A 52 20.10 3.59 -1.03
N VAL A 53 20.60 4.75 -0.60
CA VAL A 53 20.10 5.50 0.54
C VAL A 53 19.54 6.85 0.08
N LEU A 54 18.27 7.08 0.38
CA LEU A 54 17.58 8.37 0.21
C LEU A 54 17.73 9.18 1.51
N SER A 55 18.57 10.21 1.51
CA SER A 55 18.81 11.06 2.69
C SER A 55 18.59 12.55 2.43
N GLY A 56 17.99 12.92 1.30
CA GLY A 56 17.90 14.31 0.85
C GLY A 56 19.27 14.89 0.51
N GLY A 57 20.17 14.07 -0.05
CA GLY A 57 21.55 14.46 -0.35
C GLY A 57 21.70 15.27 -1.62
N TYR A 58 20.66 15.40 -2.42
CA TYR A 58 20.64 16.15 -3.68
C TYR A 58 19.34 16.94 -3.77
N GLU A 59 19.43 18.19 -4.24
CA GLU A 59 18.28 19.06 -4.45
C GLU A 59 17.28 18.51 -5.48
N ASP A 60 17.75 17.70 -6.42
CA ASP A 60 16.92 17.14 -7.51
C ASP A 60 16.18 15.84 -7.14
N ASP A 61 16.39 15.26 -5.95
CA ASP A 61 15.73 14.00 -5.56
C ASP A 61 14.21 14.15 -5.43
N VAL A 62 13.45 13.19 -5.99
CA VAL A 62 11.99 13.12 -5.85
C VAL A 62 11.59 11.73 -5.35
N ASP A 63 10.93 11.66 -4.20
CA ASP A 63 10.42 10.42 -3.61
C ASP A 63 8.89 10.46 -3.55
N LEU A 64 8.23 9.61 -4.33
CA LEU A 64 6.78 9.43 -4.37
C LEU A 64 6.36 8.09 -3.74
N GLY A 65 7.19 7.51 -2.87
CA GLY A 65 6.94 6.23 -2.22
C GLY A 65 7.23 5.05 -3.13
N CYS A 66 6.27 4.65 -3.97
CA CYS A 66 6.45 3.51 -4.89
C CYS A 66 7.31 3.86 -6.11
N SER A 67 7.42 5.14 -6.45
CA SER A 67 8.25 5.65 -7.55
C SER A 67 9.25 6.66 -6.99
N ILE A 68 10.52 6.52 -7.36
CA ILE A 68 11.61 7.40 -6.94
C ILE A 68 12.33 7.88 -8.18
N LEU A 69 12.63 9.17 -8.24
CA LEU A 69 13.56 9.74 -9.20
C LEU A 69 14.83 10.17 -8.44
N TYR A 70 15.85 9.32 -8.53
CA TYR A 70 17.08 9.39 -7.77
C TYR A 70 18.20 10.05 -8.57
N THR A 71 18.94 10.94 -7.94
CA THR A 71 20.13 11.58 -8.52
C THR A 71 21.37 10.76 -8.27
N GLY A 72 22.15 10.52 -9.33
CA GLY A 72 23.41 9.79 -9.28
C GLY A 72 24.48 10.45 -8.40
N GLU A 73 25.56 9.72 -8.14
CA GLU A 73 26.67 10.21 -7.33
C GLU A 73 27.69 11.03 -8.16
N GLY A 74 28.42 11.91 -7.47
CA GLY A 74 29.52 12.71 -8.02
C GLY A 74 29.19 14.20 -8.11
N GLY A 75 30.21 15.05 -8.02
CA GLY A 75 30.13 16.50 -8.22
C GLY A 75 29.21 17.26 -7.25
N ASN A 76 28.90 16.71 -6.07
CA ASN A 76 28.06 17.33 -5.06
C ASN A 76 28.91 17.87 -3.89
N GLN A 77 28.61 19.10 -3.48
CA GLN A 77 29.14 19.72 -2.27
C GLN A 77 27.96 20.26 -1.44
N ASP A 78 27.80 19.72 -0.22
CA ASP A 78 26.76 20.13 0.74
C ASP A 78 25.33 20.15 0.18
N GLY A 79 25.00 19.16 -0.66
CA GLY A 79 23.67 19.01 -1.26
C GLY A 79 23.50 19.69 -2.61
N ARG A 80 24.49 20.48 -3.05
CA ARG A 80 24.45 21.23 -4.30
C ARG A 80 25.44 20.70 -5.33
N GLN A 81 25.00 20.64 -6.59
CA GLN A 81 25.86 20.20 -7.69
C GLN A 81 26.85 21.31 -8.08
N VAL A 82 28.14 20.97 -8.18
CA VAL A 82 29.26 21.88 -8.53
C VAL A 82 30.08 21.41 -9.74
N ALA A 83 29.78 20.21 -10.27
CA ALA A 83 30.43 19.66 -11.46
C ALA A 83 29.53 18.62 -12.15
N ASP A 84 29.79 18.37 -13.43
CA ASP A 84 29.09 17.33 -14.20
C ASP A 84 29.38 15.92 -13.65
N GLN A 85 28.34 15.11 -13.55
CA GLN A 85 28.44 13.71 -13.16
C GLN A 85 28.93 12.83 -14.31
N GLN A 86 29.65 11.76 -13.95
CA GLN A 86 30.14 10.76 -14.88
C GLN A 86 29.42 9.42 -14.67
N LEU A 87 29.25 8.64 -15.73
CA LEU A 87 28.69 7.29 -15.65
C LEU A 87 29.77 6.29 -15.19
N THR A 88 30.23 6.46 -13.95
CA THR A 88 31.24 5.62 -13.29
C THR A 88 30.77 5.25 -11.89
N GLY A 89 31.50 4.37 -11.20
CA GLY A 89 31.18 4.02 -9.81
C GLY A 89 29.75 3.53 -9.61
N GLY A 90 29.03 4.15 -8.66
CA GLY A 90 27.63 3.87 -8.37
C GLY A 90 26.68 4.13 -9.53
N ASN A 91 26.92 5.15 -10.35
CA ASN A 91 26.09 5.45 -11.52
C ASN A 91 26.15 4.34 -12.56
N LEU A 92 27.37 3.83 -12.81
CA LEU A 92 27.56 2.66 -13.67
C LEU A 92 26.86 1.42 -13.08
N ALA A 93 26.96 1.21 -11.76
CA ALA A 93 26.30 0.08 -11.10
C ALA A 93 24.76 0.14 -11.23
N LEU A 94 24.14 1.32 -11.13
CA LEU A 94 22.70 1.49 -11.33
C LEU A 94 22.29 1.28 -12.80
N SER A 95 23.12 1.70 -13.77
CA SER A 95 22.87 1.37 -15.19
C SER A 95 22.96 -0.14 -15.46
N LEU A 96 23.86 -0.85 -14.78
CA LEU A 96 23.93 -2.32 -14.83
C LEU A 96 22.70 -2.96 -14.18
N SER A 97 22.19 -2.39 -13.08
CA SER A 97 20.94 -2.83 -12.47
C SER A 97 19.75 -2.70 -13.41
N PHE A 98 19.66 -1.60 -14.17
CA PHE A 98 18.68 -1.44 -15.25
C PHE A 98 18.87 -2.49 -16.34
N ALA A 99 20.08 -2.64 -16.87
CA ALA A 99 20.34 -3.57 -17.98
C ALA A 99 20.05 -5.04 -17.61
N GLN A 100 20.31 -5.42 -16.36
CA GLN A 100 20.16 -6.79 -15.87
C GLN A 100 18.84 -7.03 -15.13
N GLN A 101 17.99 -5.99 -14.98
CA GLN A 101 16.75 -6.04 -14.20
C GLN A 101 16.96 -6.65 -12.81
N THR A 102 17.99 -6.16 -12.11
CA THR A 102 18.31 -6.66 -10.76
C THR A 102 17.71 -5.77 -9.67
N PRO A 103 17.26 -6.36 -8.55
CA PRO A 103 16.63 -5.61 -7.48
C PRO A 103 17.63 -4.78 -6.68
N VAL A 104 17.27 -3.53 -6.41
CA VAL A 104 18.03 -2.57 -5.61
C VAL A 104 17.28 -2.30 -4.31
N ARG A 105 17.93 -2.53 -3.16
CA ARG A 105 17.34 -2.19 -1.85
C ARG A 105 17.28 -0.68 -1.67
N VAL A 106 16.15 -0.15 -1.21
CA VAL A 106 16.03 1.27 -0.88
C VAL A 106 16.00 1.44 0.62
N ILE A 107 16.84 2.34 1.15
CA ILE A 107 16.84 2.75 2.56
C ILE A 107 16.51 4.23 2.62
N ARG A 108 15.46 4.61 3.33
CA ARG A 108 15.04 6.01 3.51
C ARG A 108 15.52 6.56 4.84
N LYS A 109 16.04 7.78 4.85
CA LYS A 109 16.19 8.55 6.08
C LYS A 109 14.85 9.20 6.38
N VAL A 110 14.24 8.85 7.50
CA VAL A 110 12.98 9.40 7.97
C VAL A 110 13.29 10.42 9.06
N GLN A 111 12.57 11.54 9.05
CA GLN A 111 12.67 12.58 10.06
C GLN A 111 11.32 12.75 10.77
N GLU A 112 11.31 12.51 12.07
CA GLU A 112 10.14 12.67 12.94
C GLU A 112 10.48 13.65 14.06
N GLY A 113 9.99 14.89 13.92
CA GLY A 113 10.34 15.98 14.83
C GLY A 113 11.85 16.24 14.87
N ARG A 114 12.47 15.98 16.03
CA ARG A 114 13.93 16.13 16.25
C ARG A 114 14.70 14.83 16.04
N LEU A 115 14.03 13.71 15.83
CA LEU A 115 14.65 12.42 15.63
C LEU A 115 14.78 12.13 14.14
N SER A 116 15.87 11.47 13.77
CA SER A 116 16.03 10.91 12.42
C SER A 116 16.51 9.47 12.53
N PHE A 117 15.92 8.59 11.74
CA PHE A 117 16.27 7.18 11.65
C PHE A 117 16.28 6.74 10.19
N TYR A 118 16.67 5.51 9.94
CA TYR A 118 16.70 4.90 8.62
C TYR A 118 15.70 3.77 8.56
N GLN A 119 14.85 3.74 7.56
CA GLN A 119 13.88 2.68 7.34
C GLN A 119 14.19 1.95 6.04
N TYR A 120 14.21 0.62 6.07
CA TYR A 120 14.35 -0.19 4.86
C TYR A 120 13.02 -0.20 4.10
N ALA A 121 12.98 0.32 2.88
CA ALA A 121 11.77 0.47 2.07
C ALA A 121 11.45 -0.73 1.15
N GLY A 122 12.30 -1.76 1.16
CA GLY A 122 12.16 -2.92 0.29
C GLY A 122 12.94 -2.81 -1.01
N LEU A 123 12.56 -3.64 -1.99
CA LEU A 123 13.26 -3.80 -3.26
C LEU A 123 12.59 -2.98 -4.36
N TYR A 124 13.42 -2.40 -5.22
CA TYR A 124 13.01 -1.58 -6.37
C TYR A 124 13.76 -2.04 -7.62
N TYR A 125 13.15 -1.84 -8.78
CA TYR A 125 13.84 -1.95 -10.08
C TYR A 125 14.17 -0.57 -10.61
N VAL A 126 15.37 -0.41 -11.18
CA VAL A 126 15.66 0.73 -12.03
C VAL A 126 14.92 0.51 -13.36
N THR A 127 13.96 1.37 -13.67
CA THR A 127 13.09 1.23 -14.86
C THR A 127 13.49 2.18 -15.99
N GLN A 128 14.25 3.23 -15.68
CA GLN A 128 14.77 4.16 -16.66
C GLN A 128 15.98 4.89 -16.09
N PHE A 129 16.91 5.31 -16.95
CA PHE A 129 17.90 6.32 -16.59
C PHE A 129 18.26 7.23 -17.76
N SER A 130 18.64 8.47 -17.45
CA SER A 130 18.93 9.54 -18.41
C SER A 130 19.98 10.49 -17.83
N GLN A 131 20.71 11.19 -18.70
CA GLN A 131 21.54 12.33 -18.31
C GLN A 131 20.76 13.60 -18.57
N GLU A 132 20.63 14.45 -17.56
CA GLU A 132 19.80 15.65 -17.58
C GLU A 132 20.56 16.85 -17.00
N MET A 133 20.06 18.06 -17.24
CA MET A 133 20.59 19.26 -16.59
C MET A 133 19.92 19.41 -15.22
N GLY A 134 20.71 19.37 -14.14
CA GLY A 134 20.22 19.58 -12.77
C GLY A 134 19.92 21.05 -12.47
N MET A 135 19.28 21.29 -11.32
CA MET A 135 18.87 22.65 -10.90
C MET A 135 20.03 23.64 -10.79
N SER A 136 21.23 23.17 -10.43
CA SER A 136 22.45 23.99 -10.37
C SER A 136 23.18 24.14 -11.71
N GLY A 137 22.60 23.71 -12.85
CA GLY A 137 23.17 23.93 -14.18
C GLY A 137 24.32 22.99 -14.56
N HIS A 138 24.41 21.84 -13.89
CA HIS A 138 25.38 20.78 -14.17
C HIS A 138 24.68 19.51 -14.63
N ARG A 139 25.36 18.70 -15.45
CA ARG A 139 24.81 17.42 -15.91
C ARG A 139 24.76 16.42 -14.77
N ILE A 140 23.60 15.86 -14.52
CA ILE A 140 23.35 14.82 -13.51
C ILE A 140 22.80 13.56 -14.16
N TRP A 141 23.07 12.40 -13.57
CA TRP A 141 22.40 11.16 -13.94
C TRP A 141 21.14 10.99 -13.13
N ARG A 142 20.02 10.74 -13.79
CA ARG A 142 18.71 10.49 -13.18
C ARG A 142 18.34 9.03 -13.37
N PHE A 143 17.93 8.40 -12.29
CA PHE A 143 17.49 7.01 -12.27
C PHE A 143 16.04 6.97 -11.75
N ARG A 144 15.12 6.44 -12.56
CA ARG A 144 13.77 6.12 -12.10
C ARG A 144 13.79 4.74 -11.48
N LEU A 145 13.38 4.64 -10.23
CA LEU A 145 13.19 3.38 -9.51
C LEU A 145 11.72 3.18 -9.22
N GLU A 146 11.19 2.01 -9.55
CA GLU A 146 9.83 1.60 -9.22
C GLU A 146 9.89 0.44 -8.22
N GLN A 147 9.08 0.51 -7.17
CA GLN A 147 9.03 -0.52 -6.14
C GLN A 147 8.66 -1.83 -6.80
N MET A 148 9.41 -2.88 -6.47
CA MET A 148 8.99 -4.21 -6.87
C MET A 148 7.60 -4.43 -6.29
N PRO A 149 6.64 -4.96 -7.09
CA PRO A 149 5.44 -5.51 -6.52
C PRO A 149 5.91 -6.46 -5.43
N GLN A 150 5.58 -6.16 -4.17
CA GLN A 150 5.81 -7.13 -3.12
C GLN A 150 5.08 -8.36 -3.64
N THR A 151 5.84 -9.40 -3.98
CA THR A 151 5.29 -10.73 -3.97
C THR A 151 5.00 -10.92 -2.50
N ALA A 152 3.83 -10.43 -2.08
CA ALA A 152 3.10 -11.10 -1.05
C ALA A 152 3.07 -12.53 -1.56
N THR A 153 3.99 -13.33 -1.05
CA THR A 153 3.77 -14.74 -0.83
C THR A 153 2.72 -14.90 0.28
N VAL A 154 1.69 -14.05 0.31
CA VAL A 154 0.36 -14.60 0.13
C VAL A 154 0.36 -15.24 -1.26
N VAL A 155 0.94 -16.45 -1.34
CA VAL A 155 0.21 -17.48 -2.06
C VAL A 155 -1.16 -17.38 -1.38
N PRO A 156 -2.23 -16.83 -2.04
CA PRO A 156 -3.55 -17.09 -1.50
C PRO A 156 -3.55 -18.59 -1.32
N PRO A 157 -3.82 -19.15 -0.13
CA PRO A 157 -3.64 -20.59 0.11
C PRO A 157 -4.18 -21.26 -1.14
N GLN A 158 -3.27 -21.84 -1.95
CA GLN A 158 -3.72 -22.51 -3.15
C GLN A 158 -4.68 -23.52 -2.56
N ALA A 159 -5.95 -23.43 -2.95
CA ALA A 159 -6.93 -24.38 -2.48
C ALA A 159 -6.44 -25.74 -3.00
N GLN A 160 -5.63 -26.41 -2.19
CA GLN A 160 -5.19 -27.76 -2.42
C GLN A 160 -6.38 -28.59 -2.00
N GLU A 161 -7.09 -29.13 -2.98
CA GLU A 161 -8.00 -30.22 -2.69
C GLU A 161 -7.16 -31.30 -1.99
N PRO A 162 -7.54 -31.77 -0.78
CA PRO A 162 -6.87 -32.91 -0.19
C PRO A 162 -6.90 -34.06 -1.20
N GLU A 163 -5.80 -34.83 -1.31
CA GLU A 163 -5.74 -36.06 -2.13
C GLU A 163 -6.75 -37.07 -1.56
N ALA A 164 -8.01 -36.90 -1.95
CA ALA A 164 -9.12 -37.76 -1.65
C ALA A 164 -9.68 -38.24 -2.99
N GLU A 165 -9.81 -39.55 -3.14
CA GLU A 165 -10.54 -40.14 -4.25
C GLU A 165 -11.90 -39.45 -4.38
N TYR A 166 -12.19 -38.91 -5.58
CA TYR A 166 -13.45 -38.22 -5.88
C TYR A 166 -14.64 -39.19 -5.80
N ALA A 167 -15.08 -39.53 -4.60
CA ALA A 167 -16.39 -40.12 -4.39
C ALA A 167 -17.43 -39.02 -4.64
N ALA A 168 -18.43 -39.30 -5.48
CA ALA A 168 -19.54 -38.39 -5.71
C ALA A 168 -20.10 -37.91 -4.35
N ALA A 169 -20.03 -36.61 -4.08
CA ALA A 169 -20.49 -36.03 -2.84
C ALA A 169 -21.95 -36.49 -2.58
N ARG A 170 -22.18 -37.16 -1.46
CA ARG A 170 -23.53 -37.57 -1.05
C ARG A 170 -24.38 -36.32 -0.92
N ARG A 171 -25.22 -36.05 -1.93
CA ARG A 171 -26.22 -34.98 -1.87
C ARG A 171 -27.22 -35.33 -0.78
N ARG A 172 -27.12 -34.63 0.34
CA ARG A 172 -28.20 -34.62 1.33
C ARG A 172 -29.18 -33.52 0.92
N PRO A 173 -30.46 -33.83 0.67
CA PRO A 173 -31.46 -32.79 0.54
C PRO A 173 -31.53 -32.06 1.89
N ALA A 174 -31.03 -30.83 1.93
CA ALA A 174 -31.23 -29.93 3.05
C ALA A 174 -32.47 -29.08 2.73
N LEU A 175 -33.50 -29.20 3.56
CA LEU A 175 -34.56 -28.18 3.63
C LEU A 175 -33.94 -26.93 4.27
N VAL A 176 -33.23 -26.15 3.45
CA VAL A 176 -32.76 -24.83 3.87
C VAL A 176 -33.99 -23.93 3.87
N GLN A 177 -34.52 -23.62 5.05
CA GLN A 177 -35.39 -22.46 5.22
C GLN A 177 -34.52 -21.21 5.08
N GLN A 178 -34.19 -20.88 3.83
CA GLN A 178 -33.48 -19.65 3.52
C GLN A 178 -34.49 -18.52 3.77
N ILE A 179 -34.32 -17.81 4.87
CA ILE A 179 -34.99 -16.53 5.05
C ILE A 179 -34.49 -15.64 3.90
N VAL A 180 -35.33 -15.43 2.89
CA VAL A 180 -35.08 -14.46 1.81
C VAL A 180 -35.10 -13.09 2.47
N ARG A 181 -33.94 -12.63 2.96
CA ARG A 181 -33.78 -11.34 3.64
C ARG A 181 -33.73 -10.16 2.67
N ASP A 182 -34.31 -10.28 1.49
CA ASP A 182 -34.48 -9.11 0.61
C ASP A 182 -35.86 -8.51 0.89
N THR A 183 -35.94 -7.75 1.97
CA THR A 183 -37.17 -7.07 2.38
C THR A 183 -37.50 -5.94 1.41
N ALA A 184 -38.76 -5.51 1.37
CA ALA A 184 -39.17 -4.39 0.51
C ALA A 184 -38.35 -3.12 0.77
N VAL A 185 -37.93 -2.89 2.02
CA VAL A 185 -37.12 -1.74 2.43
C VAL A 185 -35.69 -1.83 1.86
N MET A 186 -35.09 -3.03 1.87
CA MET A 186 -33.78 -3.25 1.26
C MET A 186 -33.80 -3.08 -0.26
N ARG A 187 -34.88 -3.51 -0.94
CA ARG A 187 -35.04 -3.23 -2.38
C ARG A 187 -35.19 -1.73 -2.64
N ALA A 188 -35.99 -1.05 -1.83
CA ALA A 188 -36.22 0.39 -1.97
C ALA A 188 -34.92 1.20 -1.87
N VAL A 189 -34.05 0.90 -0.88
CA VAL A 189 -32.76 1.62 -0.78
C VAL A 189 -31.84 1.32 -1.97
N LYS A 190 -31.77 0.08 -2.46
CA LYS A 190 -30.93 -0.25 -3.63
C LYS A 190 -31.42 0.46 -4.89
N GLN A 191 -32.73 0.48 -5.11
CA GLN A 191 -33.36 1.16 -6.24
C GLN A 191 -33.17 2.68 -6.19
N LEU A 192 -33.27 3.27 -4.99
CA LEU A 192 -33.07 4.70 -4.78
C LEU A 192 -31.70 5.20 -5.28
N TYR A 193 -30.70 4.33 -5.24
CA TYR A 193 -29.34 4.63 -5.71
C TYR A 193 -28.99 4.01 -7.07
N ASP A 194 -29.96 3.48 -7.82
CA ASP A 194 -29.70 2.72 -9.07
C ASP A 194 -28.60 1.66 -8.88
N PHE A 195 -28.63 0.97 -7.74
CA PHE A 195 -27.66 -0.05 -7.35
C PHE A 195 -26.20 0.45 -7.35
N ARG A 196 -25.98 1.76 -7.23
CA ARG A 196 -24.66 2.36 -7.08
C ARG A 196 -24.28 2.35 -5.61
N CYS A 197 -23.03 2.02 -5.35
CA CYS A 197 -22.45 2.18 -4.02
C CYS A 197 -22.46 3.67 -3.62
N GLN A 198 -23.02 3.99 -2.46
CA GLN A 198 -23.02 5.36 -1.92
C GLN A 198 -21.63 5.89 -1.57
N VAL A 199 -20.62 5.01 -1.45
CA VAL A 199 -19.23 5.38 -1.16
C VAL A 199 -18.44 5.63 -2.44
N CYS A 200 -18.37 4.64 -3.33
CA CYS A 200 -17.50 4.69 -4.51
C CYS A 200 -18.21 4.96 -5.84
N GLY A 201 -19.55 5.04 -5.85
CA GLY A 201 -20.36 5.27 -7.05
C GLY A 201 -20.41 4.11 -8.05
N THR A 202 -19.65 3.03 -7.82
CA THR A 202 -19.61 1.85 -8.68
C THR A 202 -20.97 1.18 -8.74
N ARG A 203 -21.42 0.88 -9.96
CA ARG A 203 -22.57 0.03 -10.26
C ARG A 203 -22.05 -1.30 -10.76
N LEU A 204 -22.43 -2.42 -10.15
CA LEU A 204 -21.93 -3.75 -10.54
C LEU A 204 -22.91 -4.41 -11.51
N PRO A 205 -22.62 -4.46 -12.83
CA PRO A 205 -23.51 -5.10 -13.79
C PRO A 205 -23.49 -6.61 -13.63
N VAL A 206 -24.68 -7.23 -13.68
CA VAL A 206 -24.85 -8.69 -13.67
C VAL A 206 -25.92 -9.07 -14.69
N PRO A 207 -25.96 -10.33 -15.18
CA PRO A 207 -27.08 -10.80 -15.98
C PRO A 207 -28.40 -10.54 -15.23
N GLY A 208 -29.31 -9.77 -15.83
CA GLY A 208 -30.59 -9.38 -15.22
C GLY A 208 -30.59 -8.06 -14.45
N GLY A 209 -29.49 -7.28 -14.42
CA GLY A 209 -29.52 -5.91 -13.90
C GLY A 209 -28.20 -5.47 -13.27
N ALA A 210 -28.29 -4.91 -12.07
CA ALA A 210 -27.14 -4.52 -11.28
C ALA A 210 -27.23 -5.06 -9.86
N TYR A 211 -26.07 -5.31 -9.26
CA TYR A 211 -25.93 -5.87 -7.93
C TYR A 211 -25.43 -4.82 -6.93
N SER A 212 -26.08 -4.78 -5.78
CA SER A 212 -25.65 -4.01 -4.61
C SER A 212 -26.23 -4.66 -3.35
N GLU A 213 -25.64 -4.32 -2.21
CA GLU A 213 -26.02 -4.84 -0.91
C GLU A 213 -26.62 -3.72 -0.07
N ALA A 214 -27.69 -4.06 0.68
CA ALA A 214 -28.30 -3.16 1.65
C ALA A 214 -27.68 -3.44 3.02
N ALA A 215 -26.81 -2.55 3.48
CA ALA A 215 -26.05 -2.69 4.71
C ALA A 215 -26.73 -1.94 5.84
N HIS A 216 -26.92 -2.59 7.00
CA HIS A 216 -27.44 -1.89 8.18
C HIS A 216 -26.35 -1.04 8.83
N ILE A 217 -26.63 0.23 9.11
CA ILE A 217 -25.71 1.13 9.83
C ILE A 217 -25.51 0.62 11.27
N ARG A 218 -26.61 0.30 11.94
CA ARG A 218 -26.63 -0.39 13.24
C ARG A 218 -27.13 -1.82 13.00
N PRO A 219 -26.33 -2.87 13.28
CA PRO A 219 -26.69 -4.26 13.01
C PRO A 219 -28.01 -4.70 13.66
N LEU A 220 -28.75 -5.57 12.97
CA LEU A 220 -29.95 -6.21 13.50
C LEU A 220 -29.60 -7.29 14.53
N GLY A 221 -30.41 -7.41 15.57
CA GLY A 221 -30.26 -8.47 16.58
C GLY A 221 -28.98 -8.36 17.43
N GLY A 222 -28.66 -9.44 18.17
CA GLY A 222 -27.52 -9.47 19.10
C GLY A 222 -27.60 -8.39 20.19
N ALA A 223 -26.44 -7.88 20.62
CA ALA A 223 -26.34 -6.76 21.58
C ALA A 223 -26.61 -5.38 20.95
N HIS A 224 -26.83 -5.33 19.62
CA HIS A 224 -26.90 -4.07 18.88
C HIS A 224 -28.32 -3.57 18.71
N HIS A 225 -29.32 -4.42 18.47
CA HIS A 225 -30.74 -4.03 18.39
C HIS A 225 -31.03 -2.87 17.40
N GLY A 226 -30.41 -2.86 16.22
CA GLY A 226 -30.74 -1.92 15.16
C GLY A 226 -32.12 -2.17 14.55
N PRO A 227 -32.85 -1.13 14.10
CA PRO A 227 -34.15 -1.29 13.43
C PRO A 227 -33.98 -1.64 11.95
N ASP A 228 -34.90 -2.44 11.39
CA ASP A 228 -34.96 -2.70 9.94
C ASP A 228 -35.76 -1.58 9.23
N LYS A 229 -35.14 -0.41 9.10
CA LYS A 229 -35.74 0.79 8.50
C LYS A 229 -34.79 1.38 7.47
N ILE A 230 -35.34 2.10 6.48
CA ILE A 230 -34.54 2.74 5.43
C ILE A 230 -33.51 3.72 6.03
N THR A 231 -33.86 4.41 7.11
CA THR A 231 -32.97 5.32 7.84
C THR A 231 -31.79 4.63 8.53
N ASN A 232 -31.78 3.29 8.59
CA ASN A 232 -30.71 2.47 9.12
C ASN A 232 -30.03 1.64 8.02
N LEU A 233 -30.23 1.98 6.74
CA LEU A 233 -29.69 1.21 5.61
C LEU A 233 -28.81 2.07 4.71
N LEU A 234 -27.84 1.43 4.08
CA LEU A 234 -26.99 1.99 3.03
C LEU A 234 -26.98 1.07 1.82
N CYS A 235 -26.92 1.63 0.61
CA CYS A 235 -26.67 0.90 -0.62
C CYS A 235 -25.16 0.86 -0.91
N LEU A 236 -24.53 -0.30 -0.74
CA LEU A 236 -23.08 -0.49 -0.85
C LEU A 236 -22.74 -1.58 -1.87
N CYS A 237 -21.51 -1.55 -2.39
CA CYS A 237 -20.95 -2.71 -3.07
C CYS A 237 -20.41 -3.72 -2.04
N PRO A 238 -20.17 -5.01 -2.42
CA PRO A 238 -19.69 -6.04 -1.50
C PRO A 238 -18.44 -5.66 -0.73
N ASN A 239 -17.50 -5.00 -1.41
CA ASN A 239 -16.25 -4.58 -0.79
C ASN A 239 -16.48 -3.57 0.33
N HIS A 240 -17.30 -2.54 0.09
CA HIS A 240 -17.58 -1.51 1.10
C HIS A 240 -18.51 -2.01 2.20
N HIS A 241 -19.45 -2.91 1.89
CA HIS A 241 -20.32 -3.49 2.92
C HIS A 241 -19.51 -4.31 3.93
N VAL A 242 -18.66 -5.21 3.43
CA VAL A 242 -17.84 -6.07 4.30
C VAL A 242 -16.87 -5.23 5.16
N THR A 243 -16.27 -4.18 4.61
CA THR A 243 -15.34 -3.32 5.37
C THR A 243 -16.07 -2.41 6.36
N PHE A 244 -17.30 -2.00 6.05
CA PHE A 244 -18.14 -1.22 6.96
C PHE A 244 -18.61 -2.04 8.16
N ASP A 245 -19.08 -3.26 7.93
CA ASP A 245 -19.53 -4.18 8.98
C ASP A 245 -18.39 -4.58 9.94
N ARG A 246 -17.16 -4.62 9.40
CA ARG A 246 -15.95 -4.88 10.18
C ARG A 246 -15.31 -3.64 10.79
N GLY A 247 -15.92 -2.47 10.62
CA GLY A 247 -15.50 -1.23 11.28
C GLY A 247 -14.24 -0.58 10.71
N ALA A 248 -13.86 -0.86 9.46
CA ALA A 248 -12.69 -0.25 8.83
C ALA A 248 -12.88 1.26 8.55
N TRP A 249 -14.12 1.70 8.36
CA TRP A 249 -14.48 3.09 8.12
C TRP A 249 -15.83 3.42 8.74
N ALA A 250 -16.11 4.71 8.92
CA ALA A 250 -17.37 5.20 9.48
C ALA A 250 -17.81 6.51 8.82
N ILE A 251 -18.96 7.05 9.24
CA ILE A 251 -19.60 8.23 8.62
C ILE A 251 -19.83 9.30 9.69
N GLN A 252 -19.41 10.52 9.42
CA GLN A 252 -19.66 11.71 10.25
C GLN A 252 -21.08 12.28 10.03
N GLU A 253 -21.49 13.23 10.86
CA GLU A 253 -22.82 13.86 10.78
C GLU A 253 -23.01 14.71 9.51
N ASP A 254 -21.93 15.27 8.97
CA ASP A 254 -21.87 15.95 7.68
C ASP A 254 -21.65 15.00 6.50
N PHE A 255 -21.78 13.69 6.74
CA PHE A 255 -21.55 12.61 5.77
C PHE A 255 -20.11 12.43 5.29
N CYS A 256 -19.13 13.13 5.87
CA CYS A 256 -17.72 12.86 5.62
C CYS A 256 -17.33 11.45 6.09
N LEU A 257 -16.46 10.77 5.33
CA LEU A 257 -16.04 9.41 5.63
C LEU A 257 -14.79 9.42 6.53
N LEU A 258 -14.80 8.61 7.59
CA LEU A 258 -13.65 8.38 8.47
C LEU A 258 -12.99 7.06 8.11
N GLY A 259 -11.66 7.04 8.01
CA GLY A 259 -10.90 5.83 7.61
C GLY A 259 -10.87 5.55 6.11
N GLN A 260 -11.51 6.39 5.30
CA GLN A 260 -11.41 6.41 3.83
C GLN A 260 -11.70 7.83 3.31
N THR A 261 -11.28 8.14 2.08
CA THR A 261 -11.43 9.48 1.50
C THR A 261 -12.84 9.70 0.93
N GLY A 262 -13.30 10.95 0.96
CA GLY A 262 -14.55 11.37 0.32
C GLY A 262 -15.72 11.55 1.28
N GLN A 263 -16.92 11.68 0.69
CA GLN A 263 -18.17 11.94 1.38
C GLN A 263 -19.21 10.93 0.90
N LEU A 264 -20.09 10.47 1.79
CA LEU A 264 -21.17 9.56 1.43
C LEU A 264 -22.14 10.26 0.47
N THR A 265 -22.45 9.62 -0.64
CA THR A 265 -23.48 10.10 -1.57
C THR A 265 -24.86 9.84 -0.96
N VAL A 266 -25.62 10.91 -0.69
CA VAL A 266 -26.95 10.83 -0.09
C VAL A 266 -27.98 11.44 -1.02
N ALA A 267 -29.02 10.68 -1.39
CA ALA A 267 -30.13 11.19 -2.18
C ALA A 267 -31.00 12.10 -1.29
N PRO A 268 -31.63 13.17 -1.83
CA PRO A 268 -32.44 14.09 -1.02
C PRO A 268 -33.58 13.43 -0.23
N SER A 269 -34.09 12.28 -0.70
CA SER A 269 -35.15 11.51 -0.06
C SER A 269 -34.65 10.41 0.87
N HIS A 270 -33.33 10.25 1.04
CA HIS A 270 -32.73 9.31 1.96
C HIS A 270 -32.12 10.03 3.16
N HIS A 271 -32.61 9.73 4.36
CA HIS A 271 -32.12 10.35 5.58
C HIS A 271 -31.61 9.28 6.57
N PRO A 272 -30.33 8.87 6.46
CA PRO A 272 -29.69 8.05 7.49
C PRO A 272 -29.83 8.70 8.87
N HIS A 273 -30.31 7.95 9.86
CA HIS A 273 -30.58 8.51 11.17
C HIS A 273 -29.27 8.82 11.92
N PRO A 274 -29.06 10.04 12.45
CA PRO A 274 -27.81 10.42 13.11
C PRO A 274 -27.40 9.49 14.26
N GLU A 275 -28.37 8.97 15.02
CA GLU A 275 -28.08 8.03 16.12
C GLU A 275 -27.45 6.72 15.65
N HIS A 276 -27.81 6.22 14.46
CA HIS A 276 -27.23 4.99 13.93
C HIS A 276 -25.80 5.23 13.46
N LEU A 277 -25.55 6.37 12.82
CA LEU A 277 -24.19 6.79 12.43
C LEU A 277 -23.30 6.96 13.67
N LEU A 278 -23.82 7.62 14.73
CA LEU A 278 -23.13 7.74 16.01
C LEU A 278 -22.89 6.38 16.67
N TYR A 279 -23.87 5.48 16.64
CA TYR A 279 -23.73 4.14 17.19
C TYR A 279 -22.61 3.36 16.49
N HIS A 280 -22.59 3.34 15.15
CA HIS A 280 -21.56 2.67 14.37
C HIS A 280 -20.17 3.25 14.69
N ARG A 281 -20.02 4.58 14.68
CA ARG A 281 -18.77 5.28 15.06
C ARG A 281 -18.24 4.90 16.45
N ARG A 282 -19.14 4.65 17.42
CA ARG A 282 -18.74 4.36 18.82
C ARG A 282 -18.56 2.89 19.14
N ARG A 283 -19.24 1.99 18.42
CA ARG A 283 -19.37 0.57 18.80
C ARG A 283 -18.79 -0.39 17.77
N ILE A 284 -18.62 0.05 16.53
CA ILE A 284 -18.23 -0.82 15.41
C ILE A 284 -16.93 -0.30 14.80
N TYR A 285 -16.85 1.01 14.52
CA TYR A 285 -15.67 1.62 13.95
C TYR A 285 -14.43 1.41 14.83
N GLN A 286 -13.40 0.83 14.22
CA GLN A 286 -12.09 0.62 14.82
C GLN A 286 -11.08 1.43 14.01
N PRO A 287 -10.68 2.61 14.49
CA PRO A 287 -9.69 3.42 13.78
C PRO A 287 -8.41 2.60 13.62
N GLN A 288 -8.08 2.27 12.38
CA GLN A 288 -6.80 1.66 12.08
C GLN A 288 -5.72 2.73 12.33
N PRO A 289 -4.63 2.40 13.05
CA PRO A 289 -3.47 3.27 13.04
C PRO A 289 -3.02 3.50 11.58
N PRO A 290 -2.38 4.64 11.26
CA PRO A 290 -1.78 4.82 9.94
C PRO A 290 -0.90 3.59 9.64
N ALA A 291 -0.87 3.17 8.38
CA ALA A 291 -0.28 1.91 7.92
C ALA A 291 1.24 1.75 8.22
N SER A 292 1.85 2.64 8.99
CA SER A 292 3.24 2.61 9.44
C SER A 292 3.52 1.67 10.63
N LEU A 293 2.56 0.87 11.09
CA LEU A 293 2.75 -0.02 12.27
C LEU A 293 2.79 -1.52 11.96
N PHE A 294 2.66 -1.93 10.69
CA PHE A 294 2.72 -3.34 10.30
C PHE A 294 3.36 -3.56 8.92
N ALA A 295 4.48 -2.87 8.66
CA ALA A 295 5.44 -3.31 7.64
C ALA A 295 6.73 -3.68 8.37
#